data_AF-A0A9W8QU99-F1
#
_entry.id   AF-A0A9W8QU99-F1
#
_cell.length_a   1.000
_cell.length_b   1.000
_cell.length_c   1.000
_cell.angle_alpha   90.00
_cell.angle_beta   90.00
_cell.angle_gamma   90.00
#
_symmetry.space_group_name_H-M   'P 1'
#
loop_
_entity.id
_entity.type
_entity.pdbx_description
1 polymer ?
#
loop_
_entity_poly.entity_id
_entity_poly.type
_entity_poly.pdbx_seq_one_letter_code
_entity_poly.pdbx_strand_id
1 'polypeptide(L)'
;MTDTNPSSRTMETEKPMETDKPTTSFDVEAGSQVDALEGDISLRRVYNVWTASAYQVLMMASWTCNIVLYSTVFDLGGPMMLVYSTIIVTFGQGITMASLAELCSVYPFAGGQHIRRFLSYLTGWFVLLGEIATSAGCAMNNASILGSLVQLGYPSYTQERYQTWLYYTAFLFLAAVCCTSQRYLPHISVLGAVITAVGGVIWASSFLALSPKVSAEFALKTFINNSGYTSTGWVAIMSFYTPLYALYGTDGILHIVEEIKNPRRDAPRAMVWSMAFSGFTSLLGALVMAFCPGDWESYMEDDEPWVTWFVDTLGNGVGIAFAVIVIVFLNYLITVGVTTAASRLAWSMARDHALPFSPTFSSISARFNAPFNAVMLIIISQMIIGFVAFGSDYAFEAIVSFGNATIQIGYIIPILMVSATLRVLDAVL
;
A
#
# COMPACT_ATOMS: atom_id res chain seq x y z
N MET A 1 83.50 -4.18 -2.41
CA MET A 1 84.32 -4.16 -3.65
C MET A 1 83.48 -4.76 -4.75
N THR A 2 83.29 -3.97 -5.82
CA THR A 2 82.88 -4.30 -7.21
C THR A 2 81.48 -4.92 -7.40
N ASP A 3 80.50 -4.16 -7.92
CA ASP A 3 80.23 -3.85 -9.36
C ASP A 3 79.78 -5.11 -10.12
N THR A 4 78.74 -5.19 -10.97
CA THR A 4 77.96 -4.24 -11.78
C THR A 4 76.78 -5.02 -12.41
N ASN A 5 75.67 -4.36 -12.74
CA ASN A 5 74.61 -4.88 -13.63
C ASN A 5 75.03 -4.68 -15.10
N PRO A 6 74.63 -5.52 -16.09
CA PRO A 6 73.51 -5.09 -16.97
C PRO A 6 72.62 -6.20 -17.59
N SER A 7 71.34 -5.83 -17.75
CA SER A 7 70.31 -6.24 -18.72
C SER A 7 70.55 -7.38 -19.75
N SER A 8 69.58 -8.30 -19.85
CA SER A 8 69.07 -8.79 -21.16
C SER A 8 67.61 -9.29 -21.05
N ARG A 9 66.78 -8.85 -22.02
CA ARG A 9 65.36 -9.20 -22.25
C ARG A 9 65.21 -10.63 -22.80
N THR A 10 64.11 -11.32 -22.49
CA THR A 10 63.34 -12.13 -23.48
C THR A 10 61.96 -12.55 -22.96
N MET A 11 60.93 -12.04 -23.68
CA MET A 11 59.61 -12.61 -24.00
C MET A 11 58.71 -13.20 -22.90
N GLU A 12 57.83 -12.35 -22.35
CA GLU A 12 56.51 -12.78 -21.86
C GLU A 12 55.54 -12.89 -23.04
N THR A 13 54.83 -14.01 -23.10
CA THR A 13 53.74 -14.32 -24.04
C THR A 13 52.54 -13.39 -23.82
N GLU A 14 52.17 -12.68 -24.89
CA GLU A 14 50.98 -11.85 -25.05
C GLU A 14 49.68 -12.63 -24.77
N LYS A 15 48.81 -12.08 -23.91
CA LYS A 15 47.42 -12.50 -23.71
C LYS A 15 46.53 -11.48 -24.43
N PRO A 16 45.46 -11.85 -25.15
CA PRO A 16 44.76 -10.93 -26.03
C PRO A 16 44.01 -9.85 -25.23
N MET A 17 44.13 -8.62 -25.71
CA MET A 17 43.42 -7.42 -25.27
C MET A 17 41.93 -7.56 -25.58
N GLU A 18 41.12 -7.82 -24.56
CA GLU A 18 39.66 -7.72 -24.64
C GLU A 18 39.29 -6.23 -24.57
N THR A 19 38.66 -5.74 -25.62
CA THR A 19 38.28 -4.33 -25.79
C THR A 19 37.25 -3.93 -24.74
N ASP A 20 37.71 -3.14 -23.77
CA ASP A 20 36.87 -2.48 -22.76
C ASP A 20 35.92 -1.50 -23.46
N LYS A 21 34.61 -1.74 -23.33
CA LYS A 21 33.61 -0.73 -23.67
C LYS A 21 33.69 0.37 -22.59
N PRO A 22 33.65 1.67 -22.95
CA PRO A 22 33.75 2.71 -21.94
C PRO A 22 32.46 2.73 -21.12
N THR A 23 32.47 2.09 -19.95
CA THR A 23 31.55 2.42 -18.86
C THR A 23 31.87 3.85 -18.43
N THR A 24 30.91 4.73 -18.65
CA THR A 24 30.90 6.13 -18.27
C THR A 24 31.38 6.32 -16.84
N SER A 25 32.45 7.11 -16.66
CA SER A 25 33.07 7.42 -15.36
C SER A 25 32.09 8.05 -14.34
N PHE A 26 30.97 8.59 -14.82
CA PHE A 26 29.85 9.08 -14.01
C PHE A 26 29.15 7.98 -13.19
N ASP A 27 29.09 6.74 -13.67
CA ASP A 27 28.39 5.65 -12.97
C ASP A 27 29.19 5.13 -11.77
N VAL A 28 30.53 5.21 -11.86
CA VAL A 28 31.45 4.78 -10.79
C VAL A 28 31.59 5.85 -9.72
N GLU A 29 31.60 7.13 -10.08
CA GLU A 29 31.58 8.23 -9.10
C GLU A 29 30.24 8.33 -8.37
N ALA A 30 29.12 8.15 -9.08
CA ALA A 30 27.79 8.06 -8.46
C ALA A 30 27.66 6.83 -7.56
N GLY A 31 28.28 5.69 -7.90
CA GLY A 31 28.33 4.51 -7.02
C GLY A 31 29.19 4.73 -5.77
N SER A 32 30.36 5.34 -5.92
CA SER A 32 31.29 5.56 -4.79
C SER A 32 30.85 6.68 -3.83
N GLN A 33 30.14 7.70 -4.32
CA GLN A 33 29.50 8.71 -3.46
C GLN A 33 28.27 8.17 -2.73
N VAL A 34 27.61 7.14 -3.27
CA VAL A 34 26.46 6.48 -2.62
C VAL A 34 26.90 5.63 -1.44
N ASP A 35 28.01 4.89 -1.56
CA ASP A 35 28.57 4.13 -0.44
C ASP A 35 29.24 5.02 0.61
N ALA A 36 29.77 6.19 0.23
CA ALA A 36 30.44 7.12 1.15
C ALA A 36 29.47 7.95 2.02
N LEU A 37 28.17 7.99 1.67
CA LEU A 37 27.10 8.62 2.46
C LEU A 37 26.40 7.63 3.41
N GLU A 38 26.73 6.33 3.35
CA GLU A 38 26.25 5.29 4.26
C GLU A 38 26.89 5.42 5.66
N GLY A 39 26.52 6.46 6.40
CA GLY A 39 26.81 6.55 7.83
C GLY A 39 26.02 5.51 8.63
N ASP A 40 26.64 4.36 8.91
CA ASP A 40 26.48 3.43 10.05
C ASP A 40 25.08 2.92 10.49
N ILE A 41 23.97 3.35 9.88
CA ILE A 41 22.59 2.98 10.29
C ILE A 41 21.74 2.60 9.05
N SER A 42 22.02 1.44 8.45
CA SER A 42 21.25 0.91 7.31
C SER A 42 20.45 -0.34 7.68
N LEU A 43 19.26 -0.48 7.09
CA LEU A 43 18.41 -1.67 7.26
C LEU A 43 18.95 -2.85 6.43
N ARG A 44 18.66 -4.08 6.87
CA ARG A 44 19.06 -5.27 6.12
C ARG A 44 18.25 -5.40 4.83
N ARG A 45 18.94 -5.67 3.71
CA ARG A 45 18.30 -5.91 2.41
C ARG A 45 17.67 -7.31 2.35
N VAL A 46 16.37 -7.41 2.63
CA VAL A 46 15.61 -8.67 2.69
C VAL A 46 14.71 -8.91 1.47
N TYR A 47 14.33 -7.88 0.73
CA TYR A 47 13.43 -7.97 -0.43
C TYR A 47 14.17 -8.17 -1.75
N ASN A 48 13.66 -9.09 -2.57
CA ASN A 48 13.94 -9.16 -4.01
C ASN A 48 12.75 -8.57 -4.80
N VAL A 49 12.89 -8.48 -6.14
CA VAL A 49 11.83 -7.94 -7.03
C VAL A 49 10.47 -8.61 -6.83
N TRP A 50 10.42 -9.94 -6.69
CA TRP A 50 9.17 -10.68 -6.56
C TRP A 50 8.50 -10.46 -5.20
N THR A 51 9.29 -10.46 -4.12
CA THR A 51 8.77 -10.18 -2.78
C THR A 51 8.34 -8.72 -2.62
N ALA A 52 9.03 -7.79 -3.32
CA ALA A 52 8.64 -6.39 -3.34
C ALA A 52 7.35 -6.17 -4.15
N SER A 53 7.21 -6.84 -5.31
CA SER A 53 5.95 -6.88 -6.05
C SER A 53 4.83 -7.48 -5.21
N ALA A 54 5.09 -8.57 -4.50
CA ALA A 54 4.10 -9.20 -3.62
C ALA A 54 3.68 -8.26 -2.48
N TYR A 55 4.62 -7.56 -1.86
CA TYR A 55 4.33 -6.54 -0.85
C TYR A 55 3.42 -5.45 -1.41
N GLN A 56 3.72 -4.95 -2.60
CA GLN A 56 2.94 -3.90 -3.24
C GLN A 56 1.54 -4.39 -3.68
N VAL A 57 1.42 -5.62 -4.21
CA VAL A 57 0.13 -6.24 -4.52
C VAL A 57 -0.69 -6.48 -3.26
N LEU A 58 -0.06 -6.83 -2.15
CA LEU A 58 -0.74 -6.95 -0.86
C LEU A 58 -1.27 -5.59 -0.39
N MET A 59 -0.43 -4.56 -0.41
CA MET A 59 -0.81 -3.18 -0.05
C MET A 59 -1.99 -2.67 -0.90
N MET A 60 -1.94 -2.95 -2.20
CA MET A 60 -3.01 -2.64 -3.15
C MET A 60 -4.11 -3.70 -3.02
N ALA A 61 -4.99 -3.50 -2.05
CA ALA A 61 -6.07 -4.41 -1.68
C ALA A 61 -7.13 -4.67 -2.78
N SER A 62 -6.98 -4.08 -3.97
CA SER A 62 -7.61 -4.48 -5.25
C SER A 62 -9.08 -4.86 -5.11
N TRP A 63 -9.46 -6.10 -5.36
CA TRP A 63 -10.85 -6.57 -5.29
C TRP A 63 -11.40 -6.67 -3.86
N THR A 64 -10.56 -6.83 -2.84
CA THR A 64 -11.03 -6.96 -1.44
C THR A 64 -11.63 -5.67 -0.91
N CYS A 65 -11.07 -4.51 -1.32
CA CYS A 65 -11.64 -3.22 -0.98
C CYS A 65 -13.03 -3.03 -1.53
N ASN A 66 -13.31 -3.53 -2.74
CA ASN A 66 -14.66 -3.46 -3.30
C ASN A 66 -15.66 -4.19 -2.40
N ILE A 67 -15.27 -5.36 -1.86
CA ILE A 67 -16.10 -6.15 -0.94
C ILE A 67 -16.33 -5.39 0.37
N VAL A 68 -15.27 -4.96 1.06
CA VAL A 68 -15.43 -4.34 2.39
C VAL A 68 -16.04 -2.93 2.31
N LEU A 69 -15.98 -2.26 1.15
CA LEU A 69 -16.63 -0.97 0.90
C LEU A 69 -17.94 -1.12 0.14
N TYR A 70 -18.61 -2.27 0.24
CA TYR A 70 -19.88 -2.51 -0.42
C TYR A 70 -20.90 -1.40 -0.14
N SER A 71 -21.06 -0.99 1.13
CA SER A 71 -22.00 0.07 1.50
C SER A 71 -21.67 1.38 0.80
N THR A 72 -20.39 1.78 0.84
CA THR A 72 -19.90 2.98 0.19
C THR A 72 -20.13 2.97 -1.32
N VAL A 73 -20.03 1.80 -1.98
CA VAL A 73 -20.30 1.66 -3.42
C VAL A 73 -21.76 1.96 -3.74
N PHE A 74 -22.71 1.38 -2.99
CA PHE A 74 -24.13 1.57 -3.25
C PHE A 74 -24.65 2.93 -2.77
N ASP A 75 -23.97 3.57 -1.81
CA ASP A 75 -24.25 4.95 -1.43
C ASP A 75 -23.78 5.97 -2.47
N LEU A 76 -22.63 5.70 -3.10
CA LEU A 76 -21.91 6.63 -3.97
C LEU A 76 -21.85 6.14 -5.41
N GLY A 77 -22.95 6.31 -6.15
CA GLY A 77 -23.00 6.13 -7.61
C GLY A 77 -23.30 4.69 -8.07
N GLY A 78 -23.23 3.70 -7.18
CA GLY A 78 -23.62 2.33 -7.45
C GLY A 78 -22.70 1.57 -8.41
N PRO A 79 -23.19 0.49 -9.03
CA PRO A 79 -22.37 -0.41 -9.85
C PRO A 79 -21.79 0.26 -11.09
N MET A 80 -22.53 1.20 -11.70
CA MET A 80 -22.05 2.00 -12.83
C MET A 80 -20.78 2.76 -12.46
N MET A 81 -20.85 3.56 -11.38
CA MET A 81 -19.72 4.37 -10.98
C MET A 81 -18.57 3.53 -10.47
N LEU A 82 -18.81 2.39 -9.82
CA LEU A 82 -17.73 1.48 -9.43
C LEU A 82 -16.88 1.06 -10.63
N VAL A 83 -17.51 0.65 -11.75
CA VAL A 83 -16.76 0.20 -12.94
C VAL A 83 -16.00 1.36 -13.59
N TYR A 84 -16.66 2.50 -13.87
CA TYR A 84 -16.00 3.60 -14.57
C TYR A 84 -14.96 4.32 -13.70
N SER A 85 -15.25 4.53 -12.41
CA SER A 85 -14.28 5.12 -11.48
C SER A 85 -13.04 4.23 -11.33
N THR A 86 -13.21 2.91 -11.27
CA THR A 86 -12.08 1.96 -11.21
C THR A 86 -11.19 2.06 -12.44
N ILE A 87 -11.77 2.17 -13.64
CA ILE A 87 -10.99 2.37 -14.88
C ILE A 87 -10.20 3.68 -14.79
N ILE A 88 -10.87 4.80 -14.53
CA ILE A 88 -10.24 6.13 -14.49
C ILE A 88 -9.13 6.18 -13.44
N VAL A 89 -9.39 5.67 -12.24
CA VAL A 89 -8.44 5.67 -11.13
C VAL A 89 -7.29 4.72 -11.38
N THR A 90 -7.50 3.56 -12.01
CA THR A 90 -6.41 2.66 -12.40
C THR A 90 -5.44 3.34 -13.35
N PHE A 91 -5.94 4.03 -14.37
CA PHE A 91 -5.10 4.79 -15.29
C PHE A 91 -4.41 5.96 -14.59
N GLY A 92 -5.14 6.74 -13.79
CA GLY A 92 -4.59 7.88 -13.05
C GLY A 92 -3.49 7.48 -12.07
N GLN A 93 -3.75 6.47 -11.23
CA GLN A 93 -2.76 5.94 -10.30
C GLN A 93 -1.60 5.25 -11.02
N GLY A 94 -1.85 4.62 -12.17
CA GLY A 94 -0.79 4.06 -13.01
C GLY A 94 0.22 5.10 -13.48
N ILE A 95 -0.26 6.29 -13.89
CA ILE A 95 0.60 7.41 -14.27
C ILE A 95 1.38 7.94 -13.05
N THR A 96 0.69 8.16 -11.92
CA THR A 96 1.33 8.55 -10.65
C THR A 96 2.44 7.60 -10.24
N MET A 97 2.16 6.29 -10.28
CA MET A 97 3.13 5.26 -9.93
C MET A 97 4.30 5.21 -10.92
N ALA A 98 4.07 5.40 -12.22
CA ALA A 98 5.15 5.46 -13.20
C ALA A 98 6.10 6.62 -12.93
N SER A 99 5.58 7.81 -12.58
CA SER A 99 6.41 8.96 -12.19
C SER A 99 7.20 8.71 -10.91
N LEU A 100 6.59 8.06 -9.91
CA LEU A 100 7.28 7.67 -8.68
C LEU A 100 8.36 6.59 -8.92
N ALA A 101 8.09 5.66 -9.84
CA ALA A 101 9.03 4.61 -10.23
C ALA A 101 10.26 5.20 -10.95
N GLU A 102 10.07 6.19 -11.82
CA GLU A 102 11.17 6.94 -12.45
C GLU A 102 12.03 7.63 -11.39
N LEU A 103 11.40 8.33 -10.43
CA LEU A 103 12.11 8.97 -9.33
C LEU A 103 12.92 7.96 -8.51
N CYS A 104 12.33 6.81 -8.19
CA CYS A 104 12.99 5.73 -7.44
C CYS A 104 14.21 5.15 -8.19
N SER A 105 14.15 5.11 -9.52
CA SER A 105 15.25 4.58 -10.35
C SER A 105 16.50 5.46 -10.30
N VAL A 106 16.32 6.79 -10.23
CA VAL A 106 17.40 7.77 -10.14
C VAL A 106 17.87 7.92 -8.70
N TYR A 107 16.92 8.04 -7.77
CA TYR A 107 17.14 8.37 -6.37
C TYR A 107 16.46 7.34 -5.45
N PRO A 108 17.10 6.19 -5.19
CA PRO A 108 16.53 5.10 -4.39
C PRO A 108 16.66 5.36 -2.88
N PHE A 109 16.11 6.46 -2.37
CA PHE A 109 16.14 6.79 -0.93
C PHE A 109 14.74 7.14 -0.40
N ALA A 110 14.47 6.73 0.84
CA ALA A 110 13.18 6.93 1.51
C ALA A 110 12.96 8.37 2.04
N GLY A 111 13.77 9.35 1.61
CA GLY A 111 13.74 10.73 2.10
C GLY A 111 14.19 11.74 1.05
N GLY A 112 13.24 12.42 0.40
CA GLY A 112 13.38 13.38 -0.72
C GLY A 112 14.34 14.58 -0.59
N GLN A 113 15.28 14.58 0.37
CA GLN A 113 15.88 15.80 0.92
C GLN A 113 16.70 16.68 -0.03
N HIS A 114 17.16 16.17 -1.17
CA HIS A 114 18.28 16.81 -1.86
C HIS A 114 17.94 17.97 -2.79
N ILE A 115 16.66 18.18 -3.13
CA ILE A 115 16.32 19.22 -4.14
C ILE A 115 15.63 20.44 -3.51
N ARG A 116 14.74 20.28 -2.51
CA ARG A 116 14.13 21.40 -1.74
C ARG A 116 13.71 20.95 -0.33
N ARG A 117 14.49 21.30 0.71
CA ARG A 117 14.31 20.83 2.10
C ARG A 117 12.89 21.02 2.66
N PHE A 118 12.30 22.20 2.45
CA PHE A 118 10.95 22.50 2.96
C PHE A 118 9.85 21.69 2.28
N LEU A 119 9.87 21.59 0.94
CA LEU A 119 8.84 20.85 0.19
C LEU A 119 8.93 19.34 0.51
N SER A 120 10.14 18.83 0.69
CA SER A 120 10.38 17.43 1.04
C SER A 120 9.88 17.11 2.45
N TYR A 121 10.11 18.03 3.39
CA TYR A 121 9.57 17.94 4.75
C TYR A 121 8.04 17.96 4.76
N LEU A 122 7.42 18.91 4.04
CA LEU A 122 5.98 19.03 3.94
C LEU A 122 5.34 17.77 3.33
N THR A 123 5.96 17.25 2.26
CA THR A 123 5.53 16.01 1.61
C THR A 123 5.61 14.82 2.57
N GLY A 124 6.74 14.68 3.28
CA GLY A 124 6.93 13.60 4.25
C GLY A 124 5.86 13.60 5.35
N TRP A 125 5.51 14.78 5.89
CA TRP A 125 4.44 14.89 6.89
C TRP A 125 3.05 14.58 6.34
N PHE A 126 2.74 15.03 5.12
CA PHE A 126 1.46 14.72 4.47
C PHE A 126 1.31 13.21 4.25
N VAL A 127 2.34 12.57 3.71
CA VAL A 127 2.33 11.11 3.52
C VAL A 127 2.29 10.39 4.86
N LEU A 128 3.10 10.78 5.86
CA LEU A 128 3.12 10.15 7.17
C LEU A 128 1.77 10.22 7.89
N LEU A 129 1.10 11.38 7.89
CA LEU A 129 -0.22 11.53 8.51
C LEU A 129 -1.28 10.70 7.79
N GLY A 130 -1.23 10.65 6.47
CA GLY A 130 -2.14 9.80 5.71
C GLY A 130 -1.88 8.32 5.94
N GLU A 131 -0.62 7.87 5.94
CA GLU A 131 -0.24 6.49 6.27
C GLU A 131 -0.76 6.07 7.65
N ILE A 132 -0.64 6.93 8.67
CA ILE A 132 -1.18 6.68 10.02
C ILE A 132 -2.72 6.57 9.98
N ALA A 133 -3.40 7.45 9.26
CA ALA A 133 -4.86 7.43 9.16
C ALA A 133 -5.37 6.21 8.38
N THR A 134 -4.76 5.87 7.25
CA THR A 134 -5.14 4.73 6.42
C THR A 134 -4.90 3.41 7.15
N SER A 135 -3.75 3.26 7.82
CA SER A 135 -3.46 2.07 8.62
C SER A 135 -4.41 1.91 9.82
N ALA A 136 -4.78 3.00 10.49
CA ALA A 136 -5.85 2.99 11.50
C ALA A 136 -7.19 2.55 10.89
N GLY A 137 -7.53 3.04 9.70
CA GLY A 137 -8.72 2.61 8.95
C GLY A 137 -8.73 1.10 8.67
N CYS A 138 -7.64 0.54 8.16
CA CYS A 138 -7.54 -0.90 7.91
C CYS A 138 -7.70 -1.76 9.18
N ALA A 139 -7.09 -1.31 10.29
CA ALA A 139 -7.23 -1.97 11.58
C ALA A 139 -8.67 -1.88 12.14
N MET A 140 -9.36 -0.76 11.92
CA MET A 140 -10.78 -0.62 12.30
C MET A 140 -11.66 -1.55 11.48
N ASN A 141 -11.44 -1.64 10.17
CA ASN A 141 -12.13 -2.60 9.31
C ASN A 141 -11.94 -4.02 9.82
N ASN A 142 -10.73 -4.43 10.24
CA ASN A 142 -10.53 -5.75 10.83
C ASN A 142 -11.36 -5.98 12.10
N ALA A 143 -11.51 -4.96 12.95
CA ALA A 143 -12.31 -5.03 14.17
C ALA A 143 -13.82 -5.16 13.88
N SER A 144 -14.33 -4.43 12.88
CA SER A 144 -15.73 -4.53 12.45
C SER A 144 -16.02 -5.90 11.84
N ILE A 145 -15.22 -6.34 10.86
CA ILE A 145 -15.41 -7.64 10.19
C ILE A 145 -15.37 -8.80 11.20
N LEU A 146 -14.45 -8.75 12.17
CA LEU A 146 -14.35 -9.79 13.19
C LEU A 146 -15.61 -9.85 14.05
N GLY A 147 -16.17 -8.71 14.45
CA GLY A 147 -17.38 -8.73 15.27
C GLY A 147 -18.64 -9.09 14.49
N SER A 148 -18.73 -8.75 13.20
CA SER A 148 -19.80 -9.25 12.32
C SER A 148 -19.73 -10.79 12.18
N LEU A 149 -18.53 -11.37 12.13
CA LEU A 149 -18.36 -12.83 12.15
C LEU A 149 -18.84 -13.45 13.47
N VAL A 150 -18.56 -12.80 14.61
CA VAL A 150 -19.04 -13.29 15.93
C VAL A 150 -20.56 -13.21 15.99
N GLN A 151 -21.16 -12.14 15.48
CA GLN A 151 -22.61 -11.96 15.42
C GLN A 151 -23.30 -13.00 14.52
N LEU A 152 -22.65 -13.38 13.40
CA LEU A 152 -23.13 -14.47 12.54
C LEU A 152 -23.17 -15.82 13.28
N GLY A 153 -22.16 -16.10 14.12
CA GLY A 153 -22.11 -17.32 14.93
C GLY A 153 -23.02 -17.28 16.17
N TYR A 154 -23.23 -16.10 16.74
CA TYR A 154 -24.03 -15.86 17.94
C TYR A 154 -24.99 -14.68 17.71
N PRO A 155 -26.21 -14.92 17.19
CA PRO A 155 -27.14 -13.84 16.84
C PRO A 155 -27.58 -12.93 18.00
N SER A 156 -27.43 -13.37 19.25
CA SER A 156 -27.72 -12.57 20.44
C SER A 156 -26.60 -11.60 20.81
N TYR A 157 -25.45 -11.66 20.13
CA TYR A 157 -24.30 -10.81 20.38
C TYR A 157 -24.43 -9.52 19.58
N THR A 158 -24.44 -8.38 20.26
CA THR A 158 -24.33 -7.06 19.65
C THR A 158 -22.98 -6.48 20.02
N GLN A 159 -22.19 -6.09 19.03
CA GLN A 159 -20.87 -5.55 19.25
C GLN A 159 -20.97 -4.13 19.82
N GLU A 160 -20.55 -3.95 21.06
CA GLU A 160 -20.47 -2.63 21.67
C GLU A 160 -19.19 -1.90 21.26
N ARG A 161 -19.21 -0.55 21.27
CA ARG A 161 -18.07 0.29 20.86
C ARG A 161 -16.76 -0.06 21.59
N TYR A 162 -16.83 -0.40 22.87
CA TYR A 162 -15.63 -0.79 23.63
C TYR A 162 -15.04 -2.13 23.17
N GLN A 163 -15.88 -3.06 22.69
CA GLN A 163 -15.44 -4.35 22.16
C GLN A 163 -14.71 -4.16 20.82
N THR A 164 -15.27 -3.30 19.94
CA THR A 164 -14.59 -2.89 18.70
C THR A 164 -13.21 -2.30 18.98
N TRP A 165 -13.11 -1.40 19.96
CA TRP A 165 -11.83 -0.80 20.32
C TRP A 165 -10.81 -1.81 20.90
N LEU A 166 -11.27 -2.82 21.64
CA LEU A 166 -10.41 -3.91 22.11
C LEU A 166 -9.89 -4.77 20.96
N TYR A 167 -10.75 -5.13 20.00
CA TYR A 167 -10.33 -5.87 18.79
C TYR A 167 -9.34 -5.05 17.97
N TYR A 168 -9.65 -3.77 17.75
CA TYR A 168 -8.79 -2.81 17.07
C TYR A 168 -7.39 -2.77 17.70
N THR A 169 -7.32 -2.59 19.02
CA THR A 169 -6.05 -2.54 19.75
C THR A 169 -5.29 -3.87 19.68
N ALA A 170 -6.00 -5.00 19.72
CA ALA A 170 -5.39 -6.31 19.59
C ALA A 170 -4.76 -6.52 18.20
N PHE A 171 -5.45 -6.12 17.13
CA PHE A 171 -4.91 -6.18 15.77
C PHE A 171 -3.69 -5.28 15.59
N LEU A 172 -3.71 -4.06 16.14
CA LEU A 172 -2.55 -3.17 16.11
C LEU A 172 -1.35 -3.75 16.87
N PHE A 173 -1.57 -4.31 18.06
CA PHE A 173 -0.50 -4.94 18.82
C PHE A 173 0.10 -6.14 18.08
N LEU A 174 -0.73 -6.98 17.48
CA LEU A 174 -0.27 -8.11 16.68
C LEU A 174 0.49 -7.63 15.44
N ALA A 175 0.02 -6.57 14.78
CA ALA A 175 0.71 -5.95 13.66
C ALA A 175 2.09 -5.41 14.08
N ALA A 176 2.20 -4.82 15.26
CA ALA A 176 3.48 -4.37 15.82
C ALA A 176 4.47 -5.52 15.97
N VAL A 177 4.02 -6.67 16.51
CA VAL A 177 4.86 -7.87 16.65
C VAL A 177 5.38 -8.34 15.29
N CYS A 178 4.53 -8.39 14.26
CA CYS A 178 4.94 -8.73 12.90
C CYS A 178 5.93 -7.71 12.31
N CYS A 179 5.67 -6.41 12.49
CA CYS A 179 6.52 -5.32 11.99
C CYS A 179 7.94 -5.34 12.56
N THR A 180 8.10 -5.80 13.81
CA THR A 180 9.42 -5.95 14.46
C THR A 180 10.22 -7.13 13.93
N SER A 181 9.58 -8.11 13.29
CA SER A 181 10.24 -9.31 12.79
C SER A 181 10.64 -9.15 11.32
N GLN A 182 11.64 -8.31 11.04
CA GLN A 182 12.03 -7.91 9.68
C GLN A 182 12.24 -9.09 8.72
N ARG A 183 12.83 -10.20 9.20
CA ARG A 183 13.09 -11.40 8.39
C ARG A 183 11.82 -12.05 7.82
N TYR A 184 10.69 -11.95 8.51
CA TYR A 184 9.44 -12.60 8.09
C TYR A 184 8.55 -11.73 7.21
N LEU A 185 8.79 -10.41 7.14
CA LEU A 185 7.95 -9.49 6.36
C LEU A 185 7.87 -9.84 4.87
N PRO A 186 8.96 -10.23 4.18
CA PRO A 186 8.85 -10.68 2.80
C PRO A 186 7.99 -11.94 2.63
N HIS A 187 8.03 -12.86 3.60
CA HIS A 187 7.22 -14.07 3.58
C HIS A 187 5.74 -13.78 3.82
N ILE A 188 5.44 -12.87 4.76
CA ILE A 188 4.08 -12.36 5.01
C ILE A 188 3.53 -11.70 3.75
N SER A 189 4.34 -10.91 3.06
CA SER A 189 3.98 -10.23 1.81
C SER A 189 3.63 -11.21 0.69
N VAL A 190 4.45 -12.25 0.51
CA VAL A 190 4.19 -13.31 -0.48
C VAL A 190 2.93 -14.09 -0.13
N LEU A 191 2.74 -14.46 1.13
CA LEU A 191 1.53 -15.14 1.59
C LEU A 191 0.28 -14.30 1.28
N GLY A 192 0.32 -13.01 1.63
CA GLY A 192 -0.77 -12.08 1.37
C GLY A 192 -1.07 -11.97 -0.13
N ALA A 193 -0.05 -11.76 -0.98
CA ALA A 193 -0.24 -11.68 -2.43
C ALA A 193 -0.82 -12.97 -3.03
N VAL A 194 -0.41 -14.15 -2.55
CA VAL A 194 -0.98 -15.43 -2.99
C VAL A 194 -2.44 -15.54 -2.58
N ILE A 195 -2.79 -15.15 -1.34
CA ILE A 195 -4.18 -15.12 -0.88
C ILE A 195 -5.00 -14.12 -1.70
N THR A 196 -4.47 -12.93 -2.01
CA THR A 196 -5.15 -11.96 -2.89
C THR A 196 -5.40 -12.55 -4.28
N ALA A 197 -4.41 -13.20 -4.89
CA ALA A 197 -4.56 -13.76 -6.23
C ALA A 197 -5.54 -14.95 -6.26
N VAL A 198 -5.32 -15.94 -5.39
CA VAL A 198 -6.13 -17.16 -5.34
C VAL A 198 -7.53 -16.86 -4.79
N GLY A 199 -7.61 -16.08 -3.71
CA GLY A 199 -8.87 -15.67 -3.10
C GLY A 199 -9.74 -14.86 -4.06
N GLY A 200 -9.15 -13.99 -4.87
CA GLY A 200 -9.89 -13.22 -5.88
C GLY A 200 -10.50 -14.12 -6.96
N VAL A 201 -9.77 -15.13 -7.42
CA VAL A 201 -10.29 -16.12 -8.37
C VAL A 201 -11.40 -16.97 -7.75
N ILE A 202 -11.22 -17.43 -6.51
CA ILE A 202 -12.23 -18.22 -5.79
C ILE A 202 -13.51 -17.40 -5.59
N TRP A 203 -13.38 -16.16 -5.11
CA TRP A 203 -14.51 -15.27 -4.91
C TRP A 203 -15.21 -14.96 -6.24
N ALA A 204 -14.48 -14.52 -7.26
CA ALA A 204 -15.05 -14.19 -8.57
C ALA A 204 -15.78 -15.38 -9.20
N SER A 205 -15.16 -16.57 -9.20
CA SER A 205 -15.78 -17.78 -9.76
C SER A 205 -17.00 -18.24 -8.96
N SER A 206 -16.96 -18.16 -7.63
CA SER A 206 -18.09 -18.55 -6.78
C SER A 206 -19.30 -17.63 -6.98
N PHE A 207 -19.10 -16.32 -6.99
CA PHE A 207 -20.18 -15.35 -7.20
C PHE A 207 -20.73 -15.43 -8.63
N LEU A 208 -19.87 -15.58 -9.64
CA LEU A 208 -20.32 -15.77 -11.01
C LEU A 208 -21.09 -17.10 -11.21
N ALA A 209 -20.79 -18.14 -10.44
CA ALA A 209 -21.49 -19.41 -10.51
C ALA A 209 -22.83 -19.41 -9.75
N LEU A 210 -22.86 -18.85 -8.54
CA LEU A 210 -23.96 -18.99 -7.59
C LEU A 210 -24.91 -17.79 -7.56
N SER A 211 -24.39 -16.57 -7.76
CA SER A 211 -25.18 -15.35 -7.62
C SER A 211 -26.11 -15.13 -8.83
N PRO A 212 -27.37 -14.70 -8.60
CA PRO A 212 -28.23 -14.16 -9.63
C PRO A 212 -27.57 -12.95 -10.31
N LYS A 213 -27.62 -12.92 -11.65
CA LYS A 213 -26.98 -11.87 -12.44
C LYS A 213 -28.00 -10.81 -12.82
N VAL A 214 -27.60 -9.56 -12.69
CA VAL A 214 -28.40 -8.40 -13.12
C VAL A 214 -28.17 -8.09 -14.61
N SER A 215 -29.06 -7.29 -15.20
CA SER A 215 -28.92 -6.86 -16.58
C SER A 215 -27.69 -5.96 -16.75
N ALA A 216 -27.08 -5.98 -17.95
CA ALA A 216 -25.97 -5.07 -18.27
C ALA A 216 -26.38 -3.59 -18.19
N GLU A 217 -27.67 -3.29 -18.36
CA GLU A 217 -28.21 -1.95 -18.14
C GLU A 217 -28.10 -1.54 -16.67
N PHE A 218 -28.50 -2.41 -15.75
CA PHE A 218 -28.34 -2.14 -14.32
C PHE A 218 -26.86 -2.01 -13.93
N ALA A 219 -26.03 -2.98 -14.34
CA ALA A 219 -24.62 -3.02 -13.97
C ALA A 219 -23.80 -1.82 -14.50
N LEU A 220 -24.09 -1.34 -15.71
CA LEU A 220 -23.22 -0.37 -16.40
C LEU A 220 -23.85 1.00 -16.66
N LYS A 221 -25.16 1.19 -16.44
CA LYS A 221 -25.85 2.46 -16.72
C LYS A 221 -26.66 3.00 -15.54
N THR A 222 -26.98 2.18 -14.54
CA THR A 222 -27.75 2.66 -13.38
C THR A 222 -26.85 3.40 -12.42
N PHE A 223 -27.17 4.68 -12.21
CA PHE A 223 -26.57 5.51 -11.18
C PHE A 223 -27.43 5.48 -9.92
N ILE A 224 -26.86 5.07 -8.80
CA ILE A 224 -27.54 5.00 -7.49
C ILE A 224 -27.00 6.13 -6.61
N ASN A 225 -27.88 6.80 -5.87
CA ASN A 225 -27.48 7.88 -4.97
C ASN A 225 -28.24 7.81 -3.65
N ASN A 226 -27.63 7.17 -2.65
CA ASN A 226 -28.15 7.13 -1.27
C ASN A 226 -27.37 8.05 -0.33
N SER A 227 -26.40 8.81 -0.86
CA SER A 227 -25.53 9.71 -0.08
C SER A 227 -26.22 10.89 0.60
N GLY A 228 -27.48 11.18 0.26
CA GLY A 228 -28.22 12.36 0.71
C GLY A 228 -27.84 13.67 0.00
N TYR A 229 -26.84 13.68 -0.89
CA TYR A 229 -26.49 14.85 -1.69
C TYR A 229 -27.38 14.98 -2.94
N THR A 230 -27.80 16.21 -3.25
CA THR A 230 -28.65 16.50 -4.42
C THR A 230 -27.88 16.56 -5.75
N SER A 231 -26.57 16.81 -5.72
CA SER A 231 -25.74 16.95 -6.92
C SER A 231 -25.19 15.60 -7.39
N THR A 232 -25.74 15.07 -8.48
CA THR A 232 -25.27 13.83 -9.13
C THR A 232 -23.78 13.90 -9.50
N GLY A 233 -23.31 15.05 -9.99
CA GLY A 233 -21.89 15.22 -10.35
C GLY A 233 -20.95 15.17 -9.14
N TRP A 234 -21.40 15.67 -7.99
CA TRP A 234 -20.62 15.60 -6.76
C TRP A 234 -20.52 14.16 -6.23
N VAL A 235 -21.64 13.42 -6.25
CA VAL A 235 -21.67 12.00 -5.86
C VAL A 235 -20.83 11.16 -6.80
N ALA A 236 -20.82 11.47 -8.10
CA ALA A 236 -19.92 10.83 -9.06
C ALA A 236 -18.43 11.06 -8.73
N ILE A 237 -18.04 12.26 -8.29
CA ILE A 237 -16.66 12.52 -7.85
C ILE A 237 -16.35 11.74 -6.56
N MET A 238 -17.29 11.71 -5.61
CA MET A 238 -17.15 10.96 -4.35
C MET A 238 -16.98 9.46 -4.58
N SER A 239 -17.61 8.90 -5.62
CA SER A 239 -17.46 7.48 -5.97
C SER A 239 -16.01 7.06 -6.29
N PHE A 240 -15.12 8.01 -6.62
CA PHE A 240 -13.70 7.71 -6.86
C PHE A 240 -12.97 7.30 -5.58
N TYR A 241 -13.56 7.54 -4.42
CA TYR A 241 -13.02 7.14 -3.12
C TYR A 241 -12.76 5.62 -3.06
N THR A 242 -13.72 4.79 -3.47
CA THR A 242 -13.59 3.32 -3.40
C THR A 242 -12.39 2.79 -4.18
N PRO A 243 -12.22 3.07 -5.48
CA PRO A 243 -11.04 2.60 -6.21
C PRO A 243 -9.74 3.29 -5.78
N LEU A 244 -9.79 4.53 -5.26
CA LEU A 244 -8.60 5.18 -4.67
C LEU A 244 -8.14 4.46 -3.40
N TYR A 245 -9.08 3.98 -2.59
CA TYR A 245 -8.80 3.15 -1.43
C TYR A 245 -8.32 1.75 -1.86
N ALA A 246 -8.92 1.16 -2.91
CA ALA A 246 -8.53 -0.16 -3.42
C ALA A 246 -7.12 -0.22 -4.03
N LEU A 247 -6.72 0.84 -4.73
CA LEU A 247 -5.41 0.98 -5.37
C LEU A 247 -4.48 1.89 -4.56
N TYR A 248 -4.72 1.98 -3.25
CA TYR A 248 -3.89 2.70 -2.30
C TYR A 248 -2.47 2.11 -2.22
N GLY A 249 -1.55 2.92 -1.70
CA GLY A 249 -0.20 2.52 -1.34
C GLY A 249 0.74 2.56 -2.53
N THR A 250 0.49 3.38 -3.55
CA THR A 250 1.30 3.44 -4.77
C THR A 250 2.77 3.82 -4.53
N ASP A 251 3.07 4.41 -3.38
CA ASP A 251 4.39 4.74 -2.86
C ASP A 251 4.93 3.72 -1.83
N GLY A 252 4.20 2.64 -1.53
CA GLY A 252 4.54 1.67 -0.50
C GLY A 252 5.94 1.06 -0.63
N ILE A 253 6.36 0.77 -1.87
CA ILE A 253 7.72 0.30 -2.18
C ILE A 253 8.80 1.36 -1.84
N LEU A 254 8.50 2.65 -1.98
CA LEU A 254 9.47 3.72 -1.69
C LEU A 254 9.85 3.73 -0.20
N HIS A 255 8.90 3.41 0.67
CA HIS A 255 9.12 3.36 2.12
C HIS A 255 9.99 2.19 2.56
N ILE A 256 10.07 1.13 1.76
CA ILE A 256 10.90 -0.07 2.04
C ILE A 256 12.10 -0.19 1.09
N VAL A 257 12.41 0.85 0.32
CA VAL A 257 13.44 0.81 -0.73
C VAL A 257 14.82 0.41 -0.18
N GLU A 258 15.15 0.82 1.05
CA GLU A 258 16.40 0.49 1.74
C GLU A 258 16.50 -1.00 2.12
N GLU A 259 15.37 -1.70 2.19
CA GLU A 259 15.30 -3.14 2.45
C GLU A 259 15.34 -3.98 1.15
N ILE A 260 15.46 -3.37 -0.04
CA ILE A 260 15.50 -4.04 -1.34
C ILE A 260 16.96 -4.30 -1.78
N LYS A 261 17.24 -5.50 -2.32
CA LYS A 261 18.58 -5.90 -2.76
C LYS A 261 19.18 -4.99 -3.85
N ASN A 262 18.42 -4.73 -4.92
CA ASN A 262 18.82 -3.84 -6.03
C ASN A 262 17.78 -2.73 -6.24
N PRO A 263 17.75 -1.69 -5.39
CA PRO A 263 16.62 -0.77 -5.36
C PRO A 263 16.42 -0.01 -6.67
N ARG A 264 17.48 0.51 -7.31
CA ARG A 264 17.38 1.26 -8.58
C ARG A 264 16.69 0.50 -9.72
N ARG A 265 16.77 -0.84 -9.73
CA ARG A 265 16.24 -1.67 -10.82
C ARG A 265 14.99 -2.42 -10.40
N ASP A 266 15.01 -3.02 -9.21
CA ASP A 266 13.98 -3.95 -8.77
C ASP A 266 12.77 -3.18 -8.20
N ALA A 267 12.96 -2.02 -7.57
CA ALA A 267 11.85 -1.23 -7.02
C ALA A 267 10.94 -0.64 -8.13
N PRO A 268 11.45 0.05 -9.17
CA PRO A 268 10.60 0.58 -10.25
C PRO A 268 9.85 -0.53 -11.00
N ARG A 269 10.52 -1.67 -11.24
CA ARG A 269 9.88 -2.84 -11.87
C ARG A 269 8.76 -3.38 -11.00
N ALA A 270 9.03 -3.53 -9.70
CA ALA A 270 8.04 -4.06 -8.77
C ALA A 270 6.78 -3.20 -8.70
N MET A 271 6.94 -1.87 -8.68
CA MET A 271 5.86 -0.89 -8.76
C MET A 271 5.01 -1.12 -10.02
N VAL A 272 5.59 -1.03 -11.21
CA VAL A 272 4.83 -1.15 -12.48
C VAL A 272 4.12 -2.49 -12.62
N TRP A 273 4.79 -3.62 -12.31
CA TRP A 273 4.19 -4.95 -12.39
C TRP A 273 3.01 -5.12 -11.43
N SER A 274 3.17 -4.64 -10.20
CA SER A 274 2.12 -4.73 -9.18
C SER A 274 0.90 -3.89 -9.55
N MET A 275 1.07 -2.67 -10.06
CA MET A 275 -0.05 -1.83 -10.49
C MET A 275 -0.81 -2.43 -11.66
N ALA A 276 -0.11 -2.98 -12.65
CA ALA A 276 -0.78 -3.65 -13.76
C ALA A 276 -1.65 -4.82 -13.26
N PHE A 277 -1.13 -5.62 -12.33
CA PHE A 277 -1.84 -6.74 -11.72
C PHE A 277 -3.03 -6.27 -10.84
N SER A 278 -2.79 -5.35 -9.92
CA SER A 278 -3.80 -4.85 -8.98
C SER A 278 -4.89 -4.03 -9.67
N GLY A 279 -4.54 -3.22 -10.67
CA GLY A 279 -5.50 -2.52 -11.51
C GLY A 279 -6.40 -3.47 -12.31
N PHE A 280 -5.81 -4.50 -12.92
CA PHE A 280 -6.58 -5.51 -13.65
C PHE A 280 -7.52 -6.30 -12.73
N THR A 281 -7.03 -6.76 -11.58
CA THR A 281 -7.84 -7.53 -10.62
C THR A 281 -8.90 -6.67 -9.94
N SER A 282 -8.63 -5.39 -9.67
CA SER A 282 -9.61 -4.43 -9.17
C SER A 282 -10.75 -4.22 -10.17
N LEU A 283 -10.42 -4.03 -11.46
CA LEU A 283 -11.43 -3.91 -12.52
C LEU A 283 -12.27 -5.19 -12.67
N LEU A 284 -11.64 -6.37 -12.62
CA LEU A 284 -12.36 -7.63 -12.66
C LEU A 284 -13.31 -7.77 -11.47
N GLY A 285 -12.85 -7.39 -10.26
CA GLY A 285 -13.69 -7.41 -9.08
C GLY A 285 -14.84 -6.40 -9.13
N ALA A 286 -14.60 -5.20 -9.67
CA ALA A 286 -15.64 -4.21 -9.92
C ALA A 286 -16.72 -4.76 -10.87
N LEU A 287 -16.33 -5.47 -11.93
CA LEU A 287 -17.27 -6.11 -12.85
C LEU A 287 -18.06 -7.24 -12.17
N VAL A 288 -17.40 -8.11 -11.41
CA VAL A 288 -18.09 -9.20 -10.68
C VAL A 288 -19.14 -8.62 -9.74
N MET A 289 -18.79 -7.63 -8.94
CA MET A 289 -19.73 -6.96 -8.02
C MET A 289 -20.86 -6.25 -8.78
N ALA A 290 -20.55 -5.55 -9.86
CA ALA A 290 -21.55 -4.84 -10.66
C ALA A 290 -22.58 -5.78 -11.30
N PHE A 291 -22.16 -6.98 -11.73
CA PHE A 291 -23.05 -7.99 -12.33
C PHE A 291 -23.70 -8.95 -11.33
N CYS A 292 -23.13 -9.08 -10.12
CA CYS A 292 -23.64 -9.94 -9.06
C CYS A 292 -23.88 -9.16 -7.76
N PRO A 293 -24.65 -8.06 -7.77
CA PRO A 293 -24.85 -7.24 -6.58
C PRO A 293 -25.73 -7.92 -5.52
N GLY A 294 -26.51 -8.95 -5.86
CA GLY A 294 -27.52 -9.50 -4.95
C GLY A 294 -28.63 -8.48 -4.63
N ASP A 295 -29.37 -8.72 -3.55
CA ASP A 295 -30.40 -7.80 -3.04
C ASP A 295 -29.77 -6.66 -2.23
N TRP A 296 -29.07 -5.79 -2.95
CA TRP A 296 -28.31 -4.70 -2.37
C TRP A 296 -29.16 -3.76 -1.52
N GLU A 297 -30.45 -3.57 -1.82
CA GLU A 297 -31.35 -2.71 -1.04
C GLU A 297 -31.55 -3.29 0.37
N SER A 298 -31.83 -4.60 0.46
CA SER A 298 -31.99 -5.27 1.75
C SER A 298 -30.70 -5.31 2.54
N TYR A 299 -29.55 -5.54 1.90
CA TYR A 299 -28.29 -5.68 2.63
C TYR A 299 -27.84 -4.36 3.28
N MET A 300 -28.19 -3.21 2.69
CA MET A 300 -27.83 -1.89 3.23
C MET A 300 -28.50 -1.55 4.56
N GLU A 301 -29.48 -2.33 5.01
CA GLU A 301 -30.11 -2.19 6.32
C GLU A 301 -29.29 -2.85 7.45
N ASP A 302 -28.36 -3.75 7.11
CA ASP A 302 -27.50 -4.44 8.07
C ASP A 302 -26.25 -3.62 8.41
N ASP A 303 -25.69 -3.84 9.60
CA ASP A 303 -24.46 -3.18 10.07
C ASP A 303 -23.26 -3.45 9.14
N GLU A 304 -23.21 -4.62 8.51
CA GLU A 304 -22.15 -5.02 7.58
C GLU A 304 -22.72 -5.69 6.31
N PRO A 305 -23.19 -4.90 5.32
CA PRO A 305 -23.94 -5.38 4.16
C PRO A 305 -23.23 -6.45 3.33
N TRP A 306 -21.91 -6.38 3.19
CA TRP A 306 -21.18 -7.36 2.38
C TRP A 306 -21.15 -8.74 3.05
N VAL A 307 -21.28 -8.83 4.38
CA VAL A 307 -21.38 -10.13 5.06
C VAL A 307 -22.70 -10.79 4.68
N THR A 308 -23.81 -10.06 4.73
CA THR A 308 -25.13 -10.57 4.32
C THR A 308 -25.15 -10.95 2.85
N TRP A 309 -24.52 -10.15 1.98
CA TRP A 309 -24.33 -10.49 0.57
C TRP A 309 -23.61 -11.84 0.36
N PHE A 310 -22.57 -12.10 1.14
CA PHE A 310 -21.87 -13.39 1.13
C PHE A 310 -22.76 -14.52 1.69
N VAL A 311 -23.53 -14.25 2.74
CA VAL A 311 -24.43 -15.24 3.34
C VAL A 311 -25.52 -15.67 2.36
N ASP A 312 -26.14 -14.71 1.69
CA ASP A 312 -27.21 -14.95 0.73
C ASP A 312 -26.70 -15.66 -0.53
N THR A 313 -25.53 -15.27 -1.03
CA THR A 313 -24.96 -15.87 -2.25
C THR A 313 -24.39 -17.27 -2.03
N LEU A 314 -23.65 -17.49 -0.93
CA LEU A 314 -22.94 -18.75 -0.69
C LEU A 314 -23.80 -19.75 0.11
N GLY A 315 -24.88 -19.30 0.74
CA GLY A 315 -25.75 -20.09 1.58
C GLY A 315 -25.14 -20.43 2.94
N ASN A 316 -25.98 -20.74 3.93
CA ASN A 316 -25.58 -20.82 5.33
C ASN A 316 -24.68 -22.06 5.62
N GLY A 317 -23.45 -21.85 6.11
CA GLY A 317 -22.55 -22.95 6.47
C GLY A 317 -21.07 -22.57 6.69
N VAL A 318 -20.23 -23.61 6.83
CA VAL A 318 -18.78 -23.53 7.07
C VAL A 318 -18.04 -22.74 5.96
N GLY A 319 -18.58 -22.72 4.74
CA GLY A 319 -18.00 -21.99 3.60
C GLY A 319 -17.95 -20.48 3.79
N ILE A 320 -19.00 -19.88 4.38
CA ILE A 320 -19.02 -18.44 4.67
C ILE A 320 -18.03 -18.10 5.78
N ALA A 321 -18.06 -18.87 6.88
CA ALA A 321 -17.13 -18.65 7.99
C ALA A 321 -15.67 -18.72 7.50
N PHE A 322 -15.35 -19.66 6.62
CA PHE A 322 -14.03 -19.74 6.00
C PHE A 322 -13.74 -18.52 5.11
N ALA A 323 -14.67 -18.10 4.25
CA ALA A 323 -14.49 -16.93 3.38
C ALA A 323 -14.25 -15.65 4.19
N VAL A 324 -15.04 -15.42 5.23
CA VAL A 324 -14.91 -14.25 6.12
C VAL A 324 -13.58 -14.30 6.89
N ILE A 325 -13.18 -15.46 7.42
CA ILE A 325 -11.87 -15.62 8.08
C ILE A 325 -10.72 -15.31 7.13
N VAL A 326 -10.80 -15.74 5.87
CA VAL A 326 -9.78 -15.44 4.85
C VAL A 326 -9.73 -13.93 4.57
N ILE A 327 -10.87 -13.25 4.49
CA ILE A 327 -10.93 -11.79 4.29
C ILE A 327 -10.34 -11.04 5.49
N VAL A 328 -10.72 -11.41 6.72
CA VAL A 328 -10.13 -10.83 7.95
C VAL A 328 -8.62 -11.05 7.98
N PHE A 329 -8.18 -12.27 7.69
CA PHE A 329 -6.76 -12.58 7.69
C PHE A 329 -6.01 -11.77 6.63
N LEU A 330 -6.55 -11.65 5.42
CA LEU A 330 -5.95 -10.85 4.36
C LEU A 330 -5.89 -9.36 4.73
N ASN A 331 -6.97 -8.78 5.25
CA ASN A 331 -7.01 -7.39 5.70
C ASN A 331 -6.08 -7.13 6.89
N TYR A 332 -5.86 -8.13 7.75
CA TYR A 332 -4.81 -8.08 8.76
C TYR A 332 -3.40 -8.03 8.14
N LEU A 333 -3.10 -8.87 7.13
CA LEU A 333 -1.81 -8.82 6.43
C LEU A 333 -1.58 -7.46 5.74
N ILE A 334 -2.63 -6.86 5.19
CA ILE A 334 -2.60 -5.49 4.65
C ILE A 334 -2.21 -4.50 5.75
N THR A 335 -2.87 -4.58 6.91
CA THR A 335 -2.58 -3.70 8.07
C THR A 335 -1.12 -3.81 8.52
N VAL A 336 -0.53 -5.02 8.50
CA VAL A 336 0.90 -5.23 8.77
C VAL A 336 1.77 -4.52 7.72
N GLY A 337 1.39 -4.60 6.45
CA GLY A 337 2.07 -3.92 5.34
C GLY A 337 2.07 -2.40 5.51
N VAL A 338 0.89 -1.80 5.71
CA VAL A 338 0.77 -0.33 5.83
C VAL A 338 1.51 0.17 7.07
N THR A 339 1.38 -0.52 8.20
CA THR A 339 2.11 -0.18 9.43
C THR A 339 3.63 -0.31 9.23
N THR A 340 4.06 -1.31 8.46
CA THR A 340 5.45 -1.45 8.04
C THR A 340 5.89 -0.23 7.24
N ALA A 341 5.19 0.15 6.17
CA ALA A 341 5.49 1.33 5.37
C ALA A 341 5.61 2.61 6.23
N ALA A 342 4.57 2.92 7.01
CA ALA A 342 4.49 4.08 7.88
C ALA A 342 5.67 4.16 8.87
N SER A 343 6.04 3.02 9.46
CA SER A 343 7.15 2.96 10.43
C SER A 343 8.53 3.17 9.79
N ARG A 344 8.74 2.72 8.54
CA ARG A 344 10.01 2.96 7.82
C ARG A 344 10.10 4.39 7.32
N LEU A 345 8.99 4.98 6.88
CA LEU A 345 8.89 6.40 6.57
C LEU A 345 9.18 7.27 7.81
N ALA A 346 8.58 6.96 8.96
CA ALA A 346 8.86 7.68 10.20
C ALA A 346 10.33 7.56 10.62
N TRP A 347 10.92 6.37 10.47
CA TRP A 347 12.34 6.16 10.75
C TRP A 347 13.26 6.94 9.80
N SER A 348 12.99 6.95 8.49
CA SER A 348 13.79 7.72 7.52
C SER A 348 13.67 9.22 7.79
N MET A 349 12.47 9.70 8.08
CA MET A 349 12.24 11.09 8.50
C MET A 349 12.98 11.44 9.79
N ALA A 350 13.01 10.53 10.78
CA ALA A 350 13.77 10.75 12.02
C ALA A 350 15.29 10.79 11.78
N ARG A 351 15.81 9.93 10.89
CA ARG A 351 17.22 9.94 10.49
C ARG A 351 17.62 11.29 9.93
N ASP A 352 16.72 11.90 9.15
CA ASP A 352 16.99 13.16 8.50
C ASP A 352 16.56 14.40 9.32
N HIS A 353 16.39 14.25 10.63
CA HIS A 353 15.99 15.29 11.59
C HIS A 353 14.64 15.96 11.27
N ALA A 354 13.75 15.26 10.56
CA ALA A 354 12.44 15.75 10.16
C ALA A 354 11.30 15.45 11.17
N LEU A 355 11.60 14.78 12.29
CA LEU A 355 10.63 14.49 13.37
C LEU A 355 11.04 15.14 14.71
N PRO A 356 10.08 15.51 15.57
CA PRO A 356 10.39 15.81 16.96
C PRO A 356 10.99 14.57 17.64
N PHE A 357 11.98 14.76 18.51
CA PHE A 357 12.72 13.66 19.15
C PHE A 357 13.38 12.68 18.16
N SER A 358 13.80 13.18 17.01
CA SER A 358 14.50 12.41 15.96
C SER A 358 15.55 11.41 16.46
N PRO A 359 16.44 11.72 17.43
CA PRO A 359 17.43 10.75 17.92
C PRO A 359 16.84 9.46 18.49
N THR A 360 15.62 9.52 19.04
CA THR A 360 14.93 8.34 19.60
C THR A 360 14.38 7.46 18.49
N PHE A 361 13.78 8.07 17.46
CA PHE A 361 13.06 7.36 16.40
C PHE A 361 13.95 6.91 15.23
N SER A 362 15.16 7.46 15.09
CA SER A 362 16.13 7.04 14.07
C SER A 362 16.93 5.79 14.45
N SER A 363 16.80 5.29 15.69
CA SER A 363 17.56 4.13 16.17
C SER A 363 16.99 2.79 15.66
N ILE A 364 17.87 1.92 15.17
CA ILE A 364 17.55 0.53 14.82
C ILE A 364 17.85 -0.38 16.02
N SER A 365 16.88 -1.21 16.42
CA SER A 365 17.09 -2.17 17.51
C SER A 365 17.92 -3.36 17.05
N ALA A 366 19.06 -3.64 17.70
CA ALA A 366 19.90 -4.80 17.41
C ALA A 366 19.18 -6.15 17.60
N ARG A 367 18.21 -6.22 18.52
CA ARG A 367 17.43 -7.45 18.80
C ARG A 367 16.50 -7.81 17.65
N PHE A 368 15.86 -6.81 17.07
CA PHE A 368 14.79 -6.98 16.08
C PHE A 368 15.28 -6.71 14.64
N ASN A 369 16.43 -6.05 14.49
CA ASN A 369 16.93 -5.49 13.22
C ASN A 369 15.89 -4.57 12.54
N ALA A 370 15.03 -3.92 13.34
CA ALA A 370 13.95 -3.07 12.88
C ALA A 370 13.88 -1.80 13.73
N PRO A 371 13.33 -0.68 13.22
CA PRO A 371 13.19 0.57 13.94
C PRO A 371 12.04 0.49 14.96
N PHE A 372 12.27 -0.24 16.06
CA PHE A 372 11.24 -0.53 17.07
C PHE A 372 10.55 0.73 17.60
N ASN A 373 11.31 1.79 17.89
CA ASN A 373 10.77 3.05 18.40
C ASN A 373 9.85 3.73 17.38
N ALA A 374 10.19 3.68 16.09
CA ALA A 374 9.33 4.21 15.03
C ALA A 374 8.06 3.37 14.86
N VAL A 375 8.14 2.03 14.97
CA VAL A 375 6.96 1.16 14.99
C VAL A 375 6.03 1.53 16.15
N MET A 376 6.57 1.70 17.37
CA MET A 376 5.76 2.10 18.53
C MET A 376 5.14 3.49 18.36
N LEU A 377 5.85 4.44 17.75
CA LEU A 377 5.29 5.76 17.44
C LEU A 377 4.04 5.63 16.57
N ILE A 378 4.13 4.88 15.47
CA ILE A 378 3.00 4.66 14.56
C ILE A 378 1.83 3.98 15.27
N ILE A 379 2.09 2.90 16.03
CA ILE A 379 1.05 2.17 16.78
C ILE A 379 0.34 3.09 17.79
N ILE A 380 1.10 3.88 18.55
CA ILE A 380 0.53 4.82 19.53
C ILE A 380 -0.30 5.89 18.82
N SER A 381 0.17 6.44 17.71
CA SER A 381 -0.60 7.41 16.92
C SER A 381 -1.90 6.81 16.38
N GLN A 382 -1.87 5.57 15.87
CA GLN A 382 -3.08 4.85 15.44
C GLN A 382 -4.03 4.61 16.61
N MET A 383 -3.55 4.22 17.79
CA MET A 383 -4.38 4.05 18.98
C MET A 383 -5.06 5.37 19.40
N ILE A 384 -4.35 6.49 19.32
CA ILE A 384 -4.89 7.83 19.59
C ILE A 384 -6.03 8.17 18.61
N ILE A 385 -5.83 7.94 17.31
CA ILE A 385 -6.88 8.16 16.30
C ILE A 385 -8.06 7.22 16.54
N GLY A 386 -7.82 5.97 16.93
CA GLY A 386 -8.85 5.00 17.24
C GLY A 386 -9.78 5.43 18.38
N PHE A 387 -9.34 6.29 19.31
CA PHE A 387 -10.24 6.83 20.34
C PHE A 387 -11.34 7.74 19.78
N VAL A 388 -11.15 8.33 18.59
CA VAL A 388 -12.18 9.15 17.93
C VAL A 388 -13.43 8.34 17.63
N ALA A 389 -13.28 7.04 17.31
CA ALA A 389 -14.39 6.14 17.02
C ALA A 389 -15.32 5.92 18.24
N PHE A 390 -14.85 6.13 19.49
CA PHE A 390 -15.76 6.11 20.65
C PHE A 390 -16.81 7.22 20.58
N GLY A 391 -16.43 8.39 20.07
CA GLY A 391 -17.34 9.52 19.91
C GLY A 391 -18.26 9.32 18.71
N SER A 392 -17.67 9.14 17.53
CA SER A 392 -18.40 9.08 16.27
C SER A 392 -17.62 8.31 15.20
N ASP A 393 -18.27 7.31 14.60
CA ASP A 393 -17.74 6.56 13.46
C ASP A 393 -17.53 7.49 12.25
N TYR A 394 -18.48 8.40 12.01
CA TYR A 394 -18.37 9.43 10.97
C TYR A 394 -17.12 10.33 11.14
N ALA A 395 -16.80 10.74 12.37
CA ALA A 395 -15.60 11.54 12.62
C ALA A 395 -14.32 10.75 12.33
N PHE A 396 -14.31 9.44 12.64
CA PHE A 396 -13.19 8.57 12.33
C PHE A 396 -13.02 8.38 10.81
N GLU A 397 -14.10 8.07 10.09
CA GLU A 397 -14.10 7.93 8.63
C GLU A 397 -13.66 9.22 7.93
N ALA A 398 -14.06 10.39 8.45
CA ALA A 398 -13.61 11.68 7.94
C ALA A 398 -12.08 11.84 8.07
N ILE A 399 -11.48 11.39 9.16
CA ILE A 399 -10.02 11.39 9.36
C ILE A 399 -9.33 10.45 8.35
N VAL A 400 -9.87 9.24 8.16
CA VAL A 400 -9.32 8.26 7.21
C VAL A 400 -9.38 8.80 5.78
N SER A 401 -10.53 9.36 5.39
CA SER A 401 -10.74 9.95 4.06
C SER A 401 -9.82 11.16 3.82
N PHE A 402 -9.68 12.04 4.82
CA PHE A 402 -8.73 13.14 4.78
C PHE A 402 -7.28 12.65 4.67
N GLY A 403 -6.92 11.58 5.36
CA GLY A 403 -5.60 10.94 5.26
C GLY A 403 -5.30 10.49 3.83
N ASN A 404 -6.24 9.80 3.19
CA ASN A 404 -6.11 9.38 1.79
C ASN A 404 -5.95 10.59 0.85
N ALA A 405 -6.72 11.67 1.03
CA ALA A 405 -6.56 12.88 0.24
C ALA A 405 -5.19 13.54 0.44
N THR A 406 -4.69 13.53 1.68
CA THR A 406 -3.40 14.11 2.06
C THR A 406 -2.23 13.39 1.40
N ILE A 407 -2.30 12.05 1.28
CA ILE A 407 -1.33 11.26 0.52
C ILE A 407 -1.30 11.66 -0.95
N GLN A 408 -2.48 11.81 -1.59
CA GLN A 408 -2.53 12.24 -3.00
C GLN A 408 -1.93 13.64 -3.20
N ILE A 409 -2.17 14.57 -2.28
CA ILE A 409 -1.52 15.90 -2.29
C ILE A 409 0.00 15.75 -2.13
N GLY A 410 0.43 14.83 -1.28
CA GLY A 410 1.83 14.44 -1.12
C GLY A 410 2.47 14.03 -2.44
N TYR A 411 1.77 13.25 -3.28
CA TYR A 411 2.30 12.78 -4.57
C TYR A 411 2.46 13.89 -5.63
N ILE A 412 1.66 14.96 -5.56
CA ILE A 412 1.76 16.09 -6.51
C ILE A 412 3.16 16.70 -6.45
N ILE A 413 3.74 16.83 -5.25
CA ILE A 413 5.02 17.51 -5.07
C ILE A 413 6.17 16.75 -5.78
N PRO A 414 6.41 15.45 -5.53
CA PRO A 414 7.41 14.67 -6.25
C PRO A 414 7.21 14.66 -7.76
N ILE A 415 5.97 14.54 -8.25
CA ILE A 415 5.67 14.51 -9.70
C ILE A 415 6.05 15.85 -10.34
N LEU A 416 5.68 16.97 -9.71
CA LEU A 416 6.08 18.30 -10.19
C LEU A 416 7.60 18.45 -10.20
N MET A 417 8.31 17.89 -9.22
CA MET A 417 9.77 17.94 -9.20
C MET A 417 10.38 17.14 -10.36
N VAL A 418 9.92 15.91 -10.63
CA VAL A 418 10.39 15.14 -11.80
C VAL A 418 10.17 15.92 -13.09
N SER A 419 8.98 16.50 -13.27
CA SER A 419 8.66 17.31 -14.46
C SER A 419 9.56 18.54 -14.63
N ALA A 420 10.00 19.14 -13.52
CA ALA A 420 10.89 20.29 -13.53
C ALA A 420 12.35 19.88 -13.81
N THR A 421 12.80 18.76 -13.25
CA THR A 421 14.16 18.23 -13.48
C THR A 421 14.35 17.78 -14.91
N LEU A 422 13.36 17.11 -15.52
CA LEU A 422 13.41 16.71 -16.93
C LEU A 422 13.54 17.91 -17.88
N ARG A 423 12.81 19.01 -17.61
CA ARG A 423 12.92 20.26 -18.39
C ARG A 423 14.30 20.90 -18.30
N VAL A 424 15.03 20.70 -17.19
CA VAL A 424 16.40 21.20 -17.05
C VAL A 424 17.38 20.31 -17.81
N LEU A 425 17.19 18.99 -17.80
CA LEU A 425 17.99 18.06 -18.61
C LEU A 425 17.78 18.31 -20.11
N ASP A 426 16.54 18.51 -20.56
CA ASP A 426 16.21 18.84 -21.96
C ASP A 426 16.72 20.23 -22.39
N ALA A 427 16.99 21.13 -21.45
CA ALA A 427 17.58 22.45 -21.73
C ALA A 427 19.12 22.43 -21.74
N VAL A 428 19.73 21.35 -21.27
CA VAL A 428 21.19 21.16 -21.17
C VAL A 428 21.73 20.22 -22.26
N LEU A 429 20.88 19.35 -22.81
CA LEU A 429 21.11 18.56 -24.03
C LEU A 429 20.76 19.38 -25.27
#